data_AF-A0A432I2X8-F1
#
_entry.id   AF-A0A432I2X8-F1
#
_cell.length_a   1.000
_cell.length_b   1.000
_cell.length_c   1.000
_cell.angle_alpha   90.00
_cell.angle_beta   90.00
_cell.angle_gamma   90.00
#
_symmetry.space_group_name_H-M   'P 1'
#
loop_
_entity.id
_entity.type
_entity.pdbx_description
1 polymer ?
#
loop_
_entity_poly.entity_id
_entity_poly.type
_entity_poly.pdbx_seq_one_letter_code
_entity_poly.pdbx_strand_id
1 'polypeptide(L)'
;AHEVAHQWWGAAIDWESYRDQWMTEGFAQYAAALYTLLGLEDVDEFVDMLDAWRLDVLGEGHVGQGIGLRHYGFRPELLRQSDGHDSGALVVGYRLNSTETPFDHRVLVYEKGAYVLHMLRSMLLDPATGTDERFRELMRTYAADHVGDIMSTRSFEAAVTRAFGEPMDWFFDQWVYGVEVPTYRPDLKVSPVVDSRSPFVLHGRIRQDDVSDGFKMPVPIRLTFDDHPPMTYRIWVDADEVMVELALPARPTRVEFNYRHAVLAKIR
;
A
#
# COMPACT_ATOMS: atom_id res chain seq x y z
N ALA A 1 -17.39 -10.29 0.40
CA ALA A 1 -16.09 -10.72 0.96
C ALA A 1 -15.76 -9.96 2.25
N HIS A 2 -15.87 -8.62 2.28
CA HIS A 2 -15.66 -7.78 3.48
C HIS A 2 -16.35 -8.33 4.74
N GLU A 3 -17.68 -8.45 4.71
CA GLU A 3 -18.47 -8.96 5.85
C GLU A 3 -18.11 -10.40 6.27
N VAL A 4 -17.61 -11.21 5.34
CA VAL A 4 -17.18 -12.58 5.64
C VAL A 4 -15.82 -12.54 6.36
N ALA A 5 -14.93 -11.63 5.98
CA ALA A 5 -13.64 -11.46 6.63
C ALA A 5 -13.78 -11.03 8.10
N HIS A 6 -14.87 -10.33 8.45
CA HIS A 6 -15.19 -10.00 9.83
C HIS A 6 -15.43 -11.21 10.74
N GLN A 7 -15.66 -12.41 10.19
CA GLN A 7 -15.67 -13.64 11.00
C GLN A 7 -14.35 -13.85 11.74
N TRP A 8 -13.22 -13.41 11.17
CA TRP A 8 -11.93 -13.38 11.84
C TRP A 8 -11.71 -12.04 12.53
N TRP A 9 -11.71 -10.96 11.75
CA TRP A 9 -11.33 -9.62 12.21
C TRP A 9 -12.53 -8.91 12.84
N GLY A 10 -12.55 -8.81 14.17
CA GLY A 10 -13.61 -8.17 14.95
C GLY A 10 -14.63 -9.12 15.56
N ALA A 11 -14.79 -10.36 15.06
CA ALA A 11 -15.67 -11.36 15.68
C ALA A 11 -14.88 -12.44 16.46
N ALA A 12 -13.91 -13.09 15.82
CA ALA A 12 -13.07 -14.09 16.49
C ALA A 12 -11.84 -13.46 17.17
N ILE A 13 -11.39 -12.31 16.68
CA ILE A 13 -10.26 -11.54 17.20
C ILE A 13 -10.78 -10.15 17.50
N ASP A 14 -10.87 -9.80 18.79
CA ASP A 14 -11.34 -8.47 19.22
C ASP A 14 -10.17 -7.47 19.23
N TRP A 15 -10.43 -6.17 19.33
CA TRP A 15 -9.37 -5.15 19.32
C TRP A 15 -9.22 -4.44 20.67
N GLU A 16 -8.00 -4.06 21.03
CA GLU A 16 -7.66 -3.56 22.38
C GLU A 16 -8.34 -2.21 22.69
N SER A 17 -8.37 -1.31 21.72
CA SER A 17 -8.93 0.02 21.90
C SER A 17 -9.50 0.56 20.60
N TYR A 18 -10.22 1.68 20.68
CA TYR A 18 -10.70 2.37 19.47
C TYR A 18 -9.56 2.78 18.51
N ARG A 19 -8.31 2.87 18.98
CA ARG A 19 -7.15 3.19 18.16
C ARG A 19 -6.75 2.04 17.24
N ASP A 20 -7.20 0.84 17.55
CA ASP A 20 -6.91 -0.41 16.84
C ASP A 20 -8.05 -0.82 15.90
N GLN A 21 -9.12 -0.03 15.85
CA GLN A 21 -10.28 -0.28 14.99
C GLN A 21 -9.91 -0.41 13.50
N TRP A 22 -8.88 0.29 13.03
CA TRP A 22 -8.42 0.16 11.64
C TRP A 22 -8.03 -1.27 11.28
N MET A 23 -7.62 -2.08 12.26
CA MET A 23 -7.26 -3.46 12.03
C MET A 23 -8.49 -4.32 11.70
N THR A 24 -9.67 -4.00 12.22
CA THR A 24 -10.88 -4.76 11.83
C THR A 24 -11.30 -4.40 10.42
N GLU A 25 -11.47 -3.10 10.15
CA GLU A 25 -12.05 -2.63 8.89
C GLU A 25 -11.04 -2.71 7.75
N GLY A 26 -9.80 -2.27 7.97
CA GLY A 26 -8.73 -2.33 6.98
C GLY A 26 -8.38 -3.77 6.59
N PHE A 27 -8.38 -4.72 7.55
CA PHE A 27 -8.10 -6.13 7.24
C PHE A 27 -9.24 -6.76 6.46
N ALA A 28 -10.50 -6.48 6.84
CA ALA A 28 -11.66 -6.96 6.12
C ALA A 28 -11.74 -6.38 4.69
N GLN A 29 -11.47 -5.08 4.55
CA GLN A 29 -11.45 -4.37 3.28
C GLN A 29 -10.34 -4.91 2.36
N TYR A 30 -9.15 -5.15 2.90
CA TYR A 30 -8.07 -5.74 2.12
C TYR A 30 -8.32 -7.21 1.75
N ALA A 31 -8.92 -7.98 2.65
CA ALA A 31 -9.34 -9.36 2.34
C ALA A 31 -10.36 -9.39 1.19
N ALA A 32 -11.25 -8.39 1.10
CA ALA A 32 -12.15 -8.25 -0.04
C ALA A 32 -11.40 -7.99 -1.35
N ALA A 33 -10.41 -7.09 -1.36
CA ALA A 33 -9.57 -6.86 -2.53
C ALA A 33 -8.75 -8.09 -2.92
N LEU A 34 -8.18 -8.81 -1.96
CA LEU A 34 -7.48 -10.07 -2.24
C LEU A 34 -8.41 -11.15 -2.80
N TYR A 35 -9.67 -11.19 -2.37
CA TYR A 35 -10.67 -12.08 -2.98
C TYR A 35 -10.95 -11.70 -4.44
N THR A 36 -11.02 -10.42 -4.78
CA THR A 36 -11.09 -9.97 -6.17
C THR A 36 -9.88 -10.47 -6.97
N LEU A 37 -8.66 -10.22 -6.46
CA LEU A 37 -7.42 -10.60 -7.14
C LEU A 37 -7.24 -12.12 -7.31
N LEU A 38 -7.47 -12.90 -6.25
CA LEU A 38 -7.08 -14.31 -6.18
C LEU A 38 -8.26 -15.27 -6.32
N GLY A 39 -9.46 -14.85 -5.91
CA GLY A 39 -10.67 -15.67 -5.94
C GLY A 39 -11.47 -15.48 -7.22
N LEU A 40 -11.56 -14.23 -7.70
CA LEU A 40 -12.19 -13.91 -8.98
C LEU A 40 -11.19 -13.81 -10.14
N GLU A 41 -9.90 -13.83 -9.82
CA GLU A 41 -8.80 -13.70 -10.79
C GLU A 41 -8.87 -12.38 -11.58
N ASP A 42 -9.48 -11.35 -11.00
CA ASP A 42 -9.68 -10.04 -11.63
C ASP A 42 -8.61 -9.05 -11.17
N VAL A 43 -7.53 -8.99 -11.95
CA VAL A 43 -6.38 -8.13 -11.66
C VAL A 43 -6.71 -6.67 -11.90
N ASP A 44 -7.51 -6.36 -12.91
CA ASP A 44 -7.82 -4.99 -13.30
C ASP A 44 -8.73 -4.35 -12.24
N GLU A 45 -9.79 -5.04 -11.82
CA GLU A 45 -10.65 -4.57 -10.72
C GLU A 45 -9.85 -4.41 -9.40
N PHE A 46 -8.91 -5.32 -9.11
CA PHE A 46 -8.04 -5.17 -7.95
C PHE A 46 -7.17 -3.89 -8.01
N VAL A 47 -6.59 -3.59 -9.17
CA VAL A 47 -5.78 -2.38 -9.37
C VAL A 47 -6.65 -1.13 -9.30
N ASP A 48 -7.85 -1.19 -9.86
CA ASP A 48 -8.86 -0.13 -9.85
C ASP A 48 -9.32 0.20 -8.42
N MET A 49 -9.54 -0.82 -7.59
CA MET A 49 -9.82 -0.66 -6.15
C MET A 49 -8.66 0.03 -5.42
N LEU A 50 -7.41 -0.36 -5.71
CA LEU A 50 -6.23 0.27 -5.10
C LEU A 50 -6.08 1.73 -5.54
N ASP A 51 -6.31 2.04 -6.82
CA ASP A 51 -6.21 3.43 -7.29
C ASP A 51 -7.31 4.30 -6.68
N ALA A 52 -8.52 3.76 -6.52
CA ALA A 52 -9.61 4.43 -5.82
C ALA A 52 -9.22 4.81 -4.39
N TRP A 53 -8.78 3.84 -3.59
CA TRP A 53 -8.33 4.09 -2.21
C TRP A 53 -7.16 5.08 -2.15
N ARG A 54 -6.24 4.99 -3.11
CA ARG A 54 -5.11 5.91 -3.21
C ARG A 54 -5.61 7.34 -3.40
N LEU A 55 -6.51 7.56 -4.36
CA LEU A 55 -7.04 8.89 -4.66
C LEU A 55 -7.85 9.46 -3.51
N ASP A 56 -8.67 8.64 -2.84
CA ASP A 56 -9.50 9.04 -1.71
C ASP A 56 -8.64 9.43 -0.50
N VAL A 57 -7.62 8.63 -0.18
CA VAL A 57 -6.66 8.94 0.91
C VAL A 57 -5.80 10.16 0.58
N LEU A 58 -5.50 10.43 -0.69
CA LEU A 58 -4.76 11.61 -1.13
C LEU A 58 -5.60 12.90 -1.19
N GLY A 59 -6.93 12.80 -1.02
CA GLY A 59 -7.84 13.92 -1.26
C GLY A 59 -7.89 14.38 -2.73
N GLU A 60 -7.31 13.60 -3.65
CA GLU A 60 -7.26 13.90 -5.10
C GLU A 60 -8.42 13.21 -5.86
N GLY A 61 -9.16 12.33 -5.19
CA GLY A 61 -10.39 11.71 -5.67
C GLY A 61 -11.64 12.39 -5.11
N HIS A 62 -12.77 12.23 -5.82
CA HIS A 62 -14.06 12.33 -5.14
C HIS A 62 -14.20 11.04 -4.33
N VAL A 63 -14.25 11.14 -3.00
CA VAL A 63 -14.37 9.96 -2.13
C VAL A 63 -15.46 9.03 -2.66
N GLY A 64 -15.15 7.75 -2.89
CA GLY A 64 -16.13 6.79 -3.38
C GLY A 64 -16.60 6.96 -4.84
N GLN A 65 -15.80 7.58 -5.72
CA GLN A 65 -15.99 7.52 -7.19
C GLN A 65 -14.97 6.65 -7.93
N GLY A 66 -14.22 5.81 -7.21
CA GLY A 66 -13.47 4.73 -7.82
C GLY A 66 -14.36 3.74 -8.57
N ILE A 67 -14.43 3.91 -9.89
CA ILE A 67 -14.68 2.86 -10.89
C ILE A 67 -15.93 2.02 -10.60
N GLY A 68 -17.11 2.56 -10.92
CA GLY A 68 -18.35 1.76 -11.06
C GLY A 68 -18.99 1.22 -9.77
N LEU A 69 -18.30 1.24 -8.63
CA LEU A 69 -18.84 0.80 -7.35
C LEU A 69 -19.60 1.95 -6.67
N ARG A 70 -20.93 1.92 -6.79
CA ARG A 70 -21.82 2.73 -5.94
C ARG A 70 -21.53 2.40 -4.48
N HIS A 71 -20.84 3.28 -3.75
CA HIS A 71 -20.76 3.10 -2.32
C HIS A 71 -22.15 3.25 -1.69
N TYR A 72 -22.46 2.34 -0.75
CA TYR A 72 -23.74 2.21 -0.06
C TYR A 72 -24.32 3.57 0.42
N GLY A 73 -25.27 4.12 -0.33
CA GLY A 73 -26.23 5.11 0.17
C GLY A 73 -25.72 6.51 0.52
N PHE A 74 -24.46 6.87 0.25
CA PHE A 74 -23.95 8.23 0.52
C PHE A 74 -24.19 9.19 -0.66
N ARG A 75 -24.47 10.45 -0.33
CA ARG A 75 -24.67 11.50 -1.34
C ARG A 75 -23.30 11.97 -1.86
N PRO A 76 -23.11 12.16 -3.18
CA PRO A 76 -21.84 12.61 -3.75
C PRO A 76 -21.29 13.92 -3.14
N GLU A 77 -22.16 14.81 -2.64
CA GLU A 77 -21.76 16.07 -2.03
C GLU A 77 -21.09 15.90 -0.66
N LEU A 78 -21.47 14.84 0.08
CA LEU A 78 -20.90 14.51 1.39
C LEU A 78 -19.50 13.88 1.27
N LEU A 79 -19.23 13.29 0.11
CA LEU A 79 -17.97 12.63 -0.22
C LEU A 79 -16.93 13.59 -0.84
N ARG A 80 -17.31 14.86 -1.09
CA ARG A 80 -16.38 15.90 -1.57
C ARG A 80 -15.59 16.58 -0.46
N GLN A 81 -16.01 16.42 0.79
CA GLN A 81 -15.40 17.05 1.95
C GLN A 81 -14.53 16.02 2.66
N SER A 82 -13.28 15.92 2.22
CA SER A 82 -12.26 15.05 2.81
C SER A 82 -10.91 15.75 2.70
N ASP A 83 -10.17 15.76 3.80
CA ASP A 83 -8.75 16.13 3.84
C ASP A 83 -7.85 14.89 3.72
N GLY A 84 -8.46 13.70 3.60
CA GLY A 84 -7.75 12.44 3.39
C GLY A 84 -6.72 12.19 4.50
N HIS A 85 -5.47 11.94 4.12
CA HIS A 85 -4.39 11.70 5.07
C HIS A 85 -4.09 12.90 5.99
N ASP A 86 -4.43 14.12 5.59
CA ASP A 86 -4.16 15.33 6.38
C ASP A 86 -5.11 15.46 7.59
N SER A 87 -6.26 14.77 7.59
CA SER A 87 -7.20 14.74 8.72
C SER A 87 -6.61 14.12 10.00
N GLY A 88 -5.58 13.27 9.87
CA GLY A 88 -4.88 12.70 11.01
C GLY A 88 -4.38 11.28 10.82
N ALA A 89 -3.69 10.79 11.84
CA ALA A 89 -3.12 9.45 11.82
C ALA A 89 -4.19 8.36 11.85
N LEU A 90 -3.86 7.20 11.27
CA LEU A 90 -4.77 6.05 11.17
C LEU A 90 -5.33 5.62 12.54
N VAL A 91 -4.47 5.63 13.56
CA VAL A 91 -4.81 5.25 14.94
C VAL A 91 -5.70 6.24 15.69
N VAL A 92 -6.05 7.38 15.08
CA VAL A 92 -7.05 8.29 15.66
C VAL A 92 -8.46 7.68 15.57
N GLY A 93 -8.70 6.79 14.61
CA GLY A 93 -9.94 6.03 14.48
C GLY A 93 -11.16 6.94 14.28
N TYR A 94 -12.29 6.63 14.92
CA TYR A 94 -13.54 7.39 14.74
C TYR A 94 -13.45 8.89 15.04
N ARG A 95 -12.41 9.34 15.76
CA ARG A 95 -12.19 10.77 16.07
C ARG A 95 -11.70 11.59 14.88
N LEU A 96 -11.42 10.95 13.75
CA LEU A 96 -11.13 11.60 12.48
C LEU A 96 -12.38 12.26 11.87
N ASN A 97 -13.58 11.92 12.35
CA ASN A 97 -14.80 12.60 11.92
C ASN A 97 -14.92 13.97 12.58
N SER A 98 -15.12 14.99 11.75
CA SER A 98 -15.44 16.34 12.18
C SER A 98 -16.69 16.87 11.45
N THR A 99 -17.13 18.08 11.78
CA THR A 99 -18.19 18.76 11.01
C THR A 99 -17.72 19.20 9.63
N GLU A 100 -16.40 19.31 9.42
CA GLU A 100 -15.77 19.73 8.16
C GLU A 100 -15.43 18.53 7.27
N THR A 101 -14.99 17.44 7.89
CA THR A 101 -14.57 16.17 7.27
C THR A 101 -15.34 14.99 7.90
N PRO A 102 -16.65 14.84 7.62
CA PRO A 102 -17.51 13.87 8.31
C PRO A 102 -17.25 12.40 7.92
N PHE A 103 -16.39 12.12 6.93
CA PHE A 103 -16.14 10.78 6.41
C PHE A 103 -14.67 10.34 6.45
N ASP A 104 -13.77 11.17 6.97
CA ASP A 104 -12.33 10.86 6.93
C ASP A 104 -11.97 9.70 7.85
N HIS A 105 -12.79 9.44 8.88
CA HIS A 105 -12.74 8.14 9.58
C HIS A 105 -12.85 6.98 8.62
N ARG A 106 -13.83 6.98 7.70
CA ARG A 106 -14.05 5.88 6.77
C ARG A 106 -12.87 5.74 5.82
N VAL A 107 -12.46 6.83 5.18
CA VAL A 107 -11.33 6.87 4.23
C VAL A 107 -10.08 6.31 4.90
N LEU A 108 -9.74 6.77 6.10
CA LEU A 108 -8.51 6.34 6.75
C LEU A 108 -8.63 4.93 7.32
N VAL A 109 -9.65 4.65 8.14
CA VAL A 109 -9.77 3.36 8.85
C VAL A 109 -9.99 2.19 7.89
N TYR A 110 -10.73 2.38 6.79
CA TYR A 110 -10.98 1.32 5.80
C TYR A 110 -9.91 1.32 4.72
N GLU A 111 -9.71 2.44 4.04
CA GLU A 111 -8.95 2.48 2.79
C GLU A 111 -7.45 2.63 3.06
N LYS A 112 -7.03 3.61 3.87
CA LYS A 112 -5.62 3.69 4.31
C LYS A 112 -5.23 2.45 5.13
N GLY A 113 -6.13 1.96 5.98
CA GLY A 113 -5.95 0.70 6.73
C GLY A 113 -5.71 -0.51 5.82
N ALA A 114 -6.49 -0.67 4.75
CA ALA A 114 -6.26 -1.70 3.74
C ALA A 114 -4.97 -1.47 2.94
N TYR A 115 -4.65 -0.21 2.63
CA TYR A 115 -3.44 0.17 1.91
C TYR A 115 -2.17 -0.16 2.69
N VAL A 116 -2.19 -0.02 4.02
CA VAL A 116 -1.08 -0.42 4.89
C VAL A 116 -0.76 -1.91 4.70
N LEU A 117 -1.78 -2.77 4.65
CA LEU A 117 -1.59 -4.19 4.35
C LEU A 117 -1.10 -4.42 2.92
N HIS A 118 -1.59 -3.63 1.95
CA HIS A 118 -1.13 -3.71 0.58
C HIS A 118 0.36 -3.38 0.45
N MET A 119 0.83 -2.33 1.12
CA MET A 119 2.24 -1.94 1.15
C MET A 119 3.10 -3.04 1.78
N LEU A 120 2.67 -3.59 2.92
CA LEU A 120 3.37 -4.70 3.57
C LEU A 120 3.43 -5.95 2.67
N ARG A 121 2.32 -6.30 2.00
CA ARG A 121 2.31 -7.38 1.00
C ARG A 121 3.30 -7.09 -0.10
N SER A 122 3.29 -5.89 -0.67
CA SER A 122 4.17 -5.47 -1.76
C SER A 122 5.65 -5.54 -1.38
N MET A 123 5.99 -5.28 -0.12
CA MET A 123 7.35 -5.44 0.41
C MET A 123 7.73 -6.91 0.63
N LEU A 124 6.78 -7.75 1.05
CA LEU A 124 6.99 -9.19 1.29
C LEU A 124 6.92 -10.05 0.02
N LEU A 125 6.42 -9.52 -1.10
CA LEU A 125 6.39 -10.22 -2.38
C LEU A 125 7.79 -10.75 -2.75
N ASP A 126 7.85 -11.92 -3.35
CA ASP A 126 9.08 -12.36 -4.00
C ASP A 126 9.23 -11.60 -5.33
N PRO A 127 10.31 -10.82 -5.55
CA PRO A 127 10.49 -10.05 -6.78
C PRO A 127 10.74 -10.94 -8.02
N ALA A 128 11.23 -12.17 -7.85
CA ALA A 128 11.51 -13.11 -8.92
C ALA A 128 10.25 -13.89 -9.34
N THR A 129 9.47 -14.36 -8.37
CA THR A 129 8.30 -15.21 -8.64
C THR A 129 6.96 -14.45 -8.59
N GLY A 130 6.92 -13.30 -7.94
CA GLY A 130 5.68 -12.54 -7.68
C GLY A 130 4.77 -13.19 -6.64
N THR A 131 5.23 -14.21 -5.91
CA THR A 131 4.42 -14.85 -4.86
C THR A 131 4.33 -13.99 -3.60
N ASP A 132 3.17 -14.03 -2.94
CA ASP A 132 2.88 -13.36 -1.67
C ASP A 132 2.84 -14.35 -0.48
N GLU A 133 3.47 -15.52 -0.59
CA GLU A 133 3.42 -16.55 0.45
C GLU A 133 3.87 -16.03 1.83
N ARG A 134 4.93 -15.22 1.89
CA ARG A 134 5.39 -14.62 3.16
C ARG A 134 4.33 -13.72 3.81
N PHE A 135 3.57 -12.98 3.01
CA PHE A 135 2.46 -12.17 3.51
C PHE A 135 1.30 -13.06 3.96
N ARG A 136 0.96 -14.09 3.19
CA ARG A 136 -0.09 -15.06 3.59
C ARG A 136 0.28 -15.79 4.88
N GLU A 137 1.55 -16.17 5.05
CA GLU A 137 2.08 -16.76 6.28
C GLU A 137 1.96 -15.78 7.46
N LEU A 138 2.40 -14.53 7.30
CA LEU A 138 2.21 -13.49 8.32
C LEU A 138 0.75 -13.38 8.76
N MET A 139 -0.19 -13.27 7.83
CA MET A 139 -1.61 -13.11 8.14
C MET A 139 -2.21 -14.36 8.81
N ARG A 140 -1.84 -15.56 8.35
CA ARG A 140 -2.31 -16.83 8.94
C ARG A 140 -1.78 -17.01 10.36
N THR A 141 -0.49 -16.79 10.58
CA THR A 141 0.14 -16.89 11.91
C THR A 141 -0.45 -15.85 12.84
N TYR A 142 -0.59 -14.60 12.40
CA TYR A 142 -1.17 -13.54 13.21
C TYR A 142 -2.60 -13.86 13.65
N ALA A 143 -3.44 -14.37 12.73
CA ALA A 143 -4.78 -14.82 13.07
C ALA A 143 -4.74 -15.98 14.08
N ALA A 144 -3.93 -17.01 13.83
CA ALA A 144 -3.82 -18.17 14.71
C ALA A 144 -3.39 -17.81 16.14
N ASP A 145 -2.48 -16.84 16.27
CA ASP A 145 -1.97 -16.36 17.55
C ASP A 145 -3.01 -15.58 18.37
N HIS A 146 -4.04 -15.00 17.73
CA HIS A 146 -4.99 -14.08 18.38
C HIS A 146 -6.46 -14.52 18.34
N VAL A 147 -6.81 -15.65 17.72
CA VAL A 147 -8.19 -16.16 17.78
C VAL A 147 -8.59 -16.41 19.23
N GLY A 148 -9.66 -15.76 19.67
CA GLY A 148 -10.12 -15.79 21.06
C GLY A 148 -9.39 -14.82 22.00
N ASP A 149 -8.51 -13.98 21.46
CA ASP A 149 -7.75 -12.96 22.18
C ASP A 149 -7.95 -11.57 21.52
N ILE A 150 -7.21 -10.58 22.02
CA ILE A 150 -7.28 -9.18 21.62
C ILE A 150 -6.07 -8.81 20.77
N MET A 151 -6.31 -8.20 19.60
CA MET A 151 -5.28 -7.59 18.77
C MET A 151 -5.06 -6.11 19.09
N SER A 152 -3.83 -5.63 18.86
CA SER A 152 -3.52 -4.21 18.86
C SER A 152 -2.52 -3.86 17.77
N THR A 153 -2.43 -2.58 17.45
CA THR A 153 -1.49 -2.06 16.44
C THR A 153 -0.07 -2.50 16.79
N ARG A 154 0.27 -2.51 18.09
CA ARG A 154 1.58 -2.95 18.59
C ARG A 154 1.79 -4.45 18.47
N SER A 155 0.77 -5.29 18.70
CA SER A 155 0.93 -6.74 18.52
C SER A 155 1.11 -7.09 17.04
N PHE A 156 0.44 -6.36 16.14
CA PHE A 156 0.64 -6.51 14.70
C PHE A 156 2.01 -6.01 14.23
N GLU A 157 2.49 -4.87 14.73
CA GLU A 157 3.86 -4.39 14.49
C GLU A 157 4.91 -5.43 14.90
N ALA A 158 4.73 -6.08 16.05
CA ALA A 158 5.60 -7.15 16.48
C ALA A 158 5.56 -8.36 15.53
N ALA A 159 4.39 -8.72 14.99
CA ALA A 159 4.26 -9.79 14.01
C ALA A 159 4.92 -9.44 12.66
N VAL A 160 4.73 -8.20 12.19
CA VAL A 160 5.37 -7.67 10.98
C VAL A 160 6.90 -7.67 11.15
N THR A 161 7.41 -7.15 12.27
CA THR A 161 8.85 -7.18 12.60
C THR A 161 9.42 -8.61 12.52
N ARG A 162 8.71 -9.61 13.06
CA ARG A 162 9.13 -11.02 12.94
C ARG A 162 9.14 -11.52 11.51
N ALA A 163 8.14 -11.17 10.70
CA ALA A 163 8.05 -11.61 9.30
C ALA A 163 9.13 -10.99 8.41
N PHE A 164 9.56 -9.76 8.70
CA PHE A 164 10.65 -9.08 7.99
C PHE A 164 12.04 -9.48 8.50
N GLY A 165 12.16 -9.83 9.78
CA GLY A 165 13.44 -10.19 10.40
C GLY A 165 14.29 -8.98 10.80
N GLU A 166 13.71 -7.77 10.75
CA GLU A 166 14.33 -6.50 11.11
C GLU A 166 13.28 -5.56 11.74
N PRO A 167 13.70 -4.54 12.51
CA PRO A 167 12.79 -3.56 13.09
C PRO A 167 11.94 -2.87 12.02
N MET A 168 10.62 -2.83 12.26
CA MET A 168 9.63 -2.22 11.35
C MET A 168 8.94 -1.00 11.97
N ASP A 169 9.45 -0.48 13.09
CA ASP A 169 8.98 0.71 13.79
C ASP A 169 8.85 1.91 12.84
N TRP A 170 9.87 2.14 11.99
CA TRP A 170 9.85 3.20 10.97
C TRP A 170 8.61 3.16 10.07
N PHE A 171 8.14 1.97 9.71
CA PHE A 171 6.98 1.82 8.82
C PHE A 171 5.70 2.21 9.56
N PHE A 172 5.56 1.78 10.81
CA PHE A 172 4.40 2.13 11.62
C PHE A 172 4.41 3.61 12.00
N ASP A 173 5.56 4.16 12.37
CA ASP A 173 5.74 5.58 12.66
C ASP A 173 5.34 6.46 11.47
N GLN A 174 5.76 6.10 10.25
CA GLN A 174 5.42 6.84 9.04
C GLN A 174 3.96 6.65 8.61
N TRP A 175 3.47 5.41 8.53
CA TRP A 175 2.24 5.09 7.81
C TRP A 175 1.01 4.88 8.69
N VAL A 176 1.21 4.56 9.97
CA VAL A 176 0.13 4.24 10.93
C VAL A 176 -0.01 5.35 11.97
N TYR A 177 1.10 5.81 12.54
CA TYR A 177 1.16 6.91 13.50
C TYR A 177 1.38 8.28 12.85
N GLY A 178 1.84 8.29 11.60
CA GLY A 178 2.07 9.48 10.80
C GLY A 178 0.94 9.82 9.82
N VAL A 179 1.01 11.05 9.31
CA VAL A 179 0.06 11.62 8.34
C VAL A 179 0.66 11.85 6.97
N GLU A 180 1.99 11.87 6.86
CA GLU A 180 2.69 12.24 5.64
C GLU A 180 2.52 11.20 4.54
N VAL A 181 2.49 11.66 3.29
CA VAL A 181 2.46 10.80 2.09
C VAL A 181 3.44 11.39 1.07
N PRO A 182 4.42 10.61 0.58
CA PRO A 182 5.46 11.12 -0.30
C PRO A 182 4.91 11.48 -1.69
N THR A 183 5.48 12.54 -2.25
CA THR A 183 5.44 12.81 -3.69
C THR A 183 6.74 12.31 -4.33
N TYR A 184 6.63 11.35 -5.24
CA TYR A 184 7.75 10.85 -6.04
C TYR A 184 7.77 11.44 -7.43
N ARG A 185 8.97 11.85 -7.89
CA ARG A 185 9.23 12.36 -9.24
C ARG A 185 10.34 11.55 -9.91
N PRO A 186 10.01 10.40 -10.53
CA PRO A 186 11.00 9.59 -11.22
C PRO A 186 11.40 10.21 -12.58
N ASP A 187 12.69 10.45 -12.79
CA ASP A 187 13.29 10.75 -14.10
C ASP A 187 14.23 9.59 -14.46
N LEU A 188 13.64 8.55 -15.05
CA LEU A 188 14.30 7.28 -15.36
C LEU A 188 14.39 7.08 -16.88
N LYS A 189 15.55 6.64 -17.35
CA LYS A 189 15.85 6.44 -18.77
C LYS A 189 16.53 5.11 -18.98
N VAL A 190 16.25 4.50 -20.14
CA VAL A 190 16.97 3.31 -20.58
C VAL A 190 17.96 3.73 -21.66
N SER A 191 19.21 3.32 -21.53
CA SER A 191 20.22 3.53 -22.57
C SER A 191 20.99 2.24 -22.87
N PRO A 192 21.45 2.05 -24.12
CA PRO A 192 22.32 0.94 -24.46
C PRO A 192 23.69 1.10 -23.80
N VAL A 193 24.32 -0.02 -23.45
CA VAL A 193 25.68 -0.09 -22.91
C VAL A 193 26.54 -0.89 -23.88
N VAL A 194 27.65 -0.28 -24.32
CA VAL A 194 28.61 -0.92 -25.23
C VAL A 194 29.47 -1.93 -24.46
N ASP A 195 29.78 -3.06 -25.09
CA ASP A 195 30.68 -4.11 -24.57
C ASP A 195 30.28 -4.70 -23.19
N SER A 196 28.98 -4.71 -22.88
CA SER A 196 28.44 -5.28 -21.65
C SER A 196 27.63 -6.55 -21.92
N ARG A 197 27.67 -7.52 -20.98
CA ARG A 197 26.75 -8.68 -20.96
C ARG A 197 25.30 -8.27 -20.68
N SER A 198 25.12 -7.10 -20.08
CA SER A 198 23.83 -6.43 -19.89
C SER A 198 23.79 -5.25 -20.86
N PRO A 199 23.27 -5.42 -22.08
CA PRO A 199 23.39 -4.44 -23.16
C PRO A 199 22.57 -3.17 -22.93
N PHE A 200 21.80 -3.09 -21.84
CA PHE A 200 21.04 -1.90 -21.47
C PHE A 200 21.20 -1.58 -19.98
N VAL A 201 20.99 -0.31 -19.64
CA VAL A 201 20.95 0.18 -18.26
C VAL A 201 19.72 1.07 -18.07
N LEU A 202 18.91 0.77 -17.05
CA LEU A 202 17.95 1.74 -16.52
C LEU A 202 18.71 2.63 -15.54
N HIS A 203 18.75 3.92 -15.80
CA HIS A 203 19.44 4.87 -14.94
C HIS A 203 18.64 6.16 -14.80
N GLY A 204 18.97 6.94 -13.78
CA GLY A 204 18.35 8.23 -13.56
C GLY A 204 18.24 8.54 -12.09
N ARG A 205 17.23 9.32 -11.73
CA ARG A 205 16.99 9.74 -10.35
C ARG A 205 15.52 9.65 -9.97
N ILE A 206 15.27 9.42 -8.69
CA ILE A 206 13.96 9.53 -8.08
C ILE A 206 14.07 10.62 -7.03
N ARG A 207 13.24 11.67 -7.15
CA ARG A 207 13.11 12.68 -6.08
C ARG A 207 11.93 12.36 -5.18
N GLN A 208 12.08 12.65 -3.90
CA GLN A 208 11.06 12.54 -2.87
C GLN A 208 10.81 13.94 -2.29
N ASP A 209 9.53 14.34 -2.25
CA ASP A 209 9.07 15.60 -1.65
C ASP A 209 7.89 15.31 -0.69
N ASP A 210 7.45 16.33 0.06
CA ASP A 210 6.26 16.33 0.95
C ASP A 210 6.32 15.39 2.16
N VAL A 211 7.52 15.01 2.61
CA VAL A 211 7.75 14.18 3.80
C VAL A 211 8.96 14.70 4.58
N SER A 212 9.03 14.33 5.86
CA SER A 212 10.12 14.69 6.75
C SER A 212 11.44 13.96 6.40
N ASP A 213 12.57 14.53 6.85
CA ASP A 213 13.89 13.91 6.74
C ASP A 213 13.88 12.49 7.33
N GLY A 214 14.44 11.53 6.58
CA GLY A 214 14.51 10.12 6.99
C GLY A 214 13.27 9.30 6.65
N PHE A 215 12.23 9.90 6.05
CA PHE A 215 11.13 9.14 5.47
C PHE A 215 11.65 8.21 4.38
N LYS A 216 11.33 6.91 4.50
CA LYS A 216 11.85 5.90 3.59
C LYS A 216 10.78 4.91 3.14
N MET A 217 10.91 4.39 1.92
CA MET A 217 10.09 3.31 1.41
C MET A 217 10.76 2.60 0.22
N PRO A 218 10.75 1.26 0.13
CA PRO A 218 11.17 0.57 -1.08
C PRO A 218 10.04 0.59 -2.11
N VAL A 219 10.26 1.29 -3.22
CA VAL A 219 9.27 1.41 -4.30
C VAL A 219 9.61 0.43 -5.43
N PRO A 220 8.65 -0.40 -5.90
CA PRO A 220 8.92 -1.34 -6.98
C PRO A 220 8.93 -0.66 -8.34
N ILE A 221 9.89 -1.05 -9.17
CA ILE A 221 9.95 -0.77 -10.60
C ILE A 221 9.78 -2.10 -11.35
N ARG A 222 8.70 -2.20 -12.12
CA ARG A 222 8.44 -3.36 -13.00
C ARG A 222 8.95 -3.06 -14.40
N LEU A 223 9.73 -3.99 -14.93
CA LEU A 223 10.26 -3.96 -16.29
C LEU A 223 9.64 -5.12 -17.07
N THR A 224 9.00 -4.79 -18.18
CA THR A 224 8.42 -5.77 -19.11
C THR A 224 9.25 -5.81 -20.38
N PHE A 225 9.47 -7.01 -20.91
CA PHE A 225 10.28 -7.28 -22.11
C PHE A 225 9.47 -8.16 -23.05
N ASP A 226 9.78 -8.15 -24.34
CA ASP A 226 9.16 -9.06 -25.32
C ASP A 226 9.76 -10.47 -25.23
N ASP A 227 11.09 -10.55 -25.09
CA ASP A 227 11.86 -11.81 -25.18
C ASP A 227 12.37 -12.34 -23.82
N HIS A 228 12.02 -11.67 -22.72
CA HIS A 228 12.45 -12.06 -21.37
C HIS A 228 11.29 -12.01 -20.38
N PRO A 229 11.31 -12.86 -19.32
CA PRO A 229 10.38 -12.71 -18.22
C PRO A 229 10.46 -11.30 -17.61
N PRO A 230 9.33 -10.74 -17.16
CA PRO A 230 9.32 -9.43 -16.54
C PRO A 230 10.13 -9.45 -15.24
N MET A 231 10.82 -8.34 -14.96
CA MET A 231 11.69 -8.19 -13.79
C MET A 231 11.12 -7.13 -12.85
N THR A 232 11.27 -7.32 -11.55
CA THR A 232 10.86 -6.33 -10.55
C THR A 232 12.05 -6.00 -9.67
N TYR A 233 12.37 -4.71 -9.59
CA TYR A 233 13.39 -4.19 -8.70
C TYR A 233 12.73 -3.35 -7.62
N ARG A 234 13.23 -3.43 -6.38
CA ARG A 234 12.80 -2.52 -5.31
C ARG A 234 13.89 -1.50 -5.09
N ILE A 235 13.56 -0.23 -5.28
CA ILE A 235 14.48 0.87 -5.02
C ILE A 235 14.10 1.48 -3.69
N TRP A 236 15.04 1.47 -2.74
CA TRP A 236 14.88 2.23 -1.52
C TRP A 236 14.95 3.72 -1.86
N VAL A 237 13.85 4.43 -1.61
CA VAL A 237 13.82 5.89 -1.62
C VAL A 237 13.88 6.30 -0.15
N ASP A 238 15.07 6.72 0.29
CA ASP A 238 15.41 7.01 1.70
C ASP A 238 16.12 8.36 1.87
N ALA A 239 16.08 9.19 0.82
CA ALA A 239 16.61 10.54 0.77
C ALA A 239 15.79 11.38 -0.24
N ASP A 240 15.93 12.70 -0.18
CA ASP A 240 15.28 13.66 -1.11
C ASP A 240 15.55 13.34 -2.58
N GLU A 241 16.70 12.72 -2.89
CA GLU A 241 17.07 12.28 -4.22
C GLU A 241 17.89 10.99 -4.17
N VAL A 242 17.42 9.96 -4.89
CA VAL A 242 18.10 8.67 -5.02
C VAL A 242 18.47 8.41 -6.47
N MET A 243 19.74 8.07 -6.71
CA MET A 243 20.23 7.66 -8.02
C MET A 243 19.92 6.18 -8.27
N VAL A 244 19.40 5.89 -9.46
CA VAL A 244 19.10 4.52 -9.91
C VAL A 244 20.07 4.14 -11.00
N GLU A 245 20.63 2.94 -10.91
CA GLU A 245 21.39 2.30 -11.97
C GLU A 245 21.16 0.79 -11.92
N LEU A 246 20.47 0.24 -12.91
CA LEU A 246 20.13 -1.18 -13.00
C LEU A 246 20.56 -1.74 -14.36
N ALA A 247 21.45 -2.71 -14.34
CA ALA A 247 21.88 -3.44 -15.53
C ALA A 247 20.76 -4.37 -16.03
N LEU A 248 20.43 -4.29 -17.32
CA LEU A 248 19.33 -5.00 -17.94
C LEU A 248 19.81 -5.95 -19.07
N PRO A 249 19.22 -7.14 -19.21
CA PRO A 249 19.61 -8.11 -20.24
C PRO A 249 19.12 -7.73 -21.64
N ALA A 250 18.07 -6.92 -21.73
CA ALA A 250 17.44 -6.47 -22.97
C ALA A 250 16.80 -5.10 -22.76
N ARG A 251 16.31 -4.49 -23.84
CA ARG A 251 15.54 -3.24 -23.75
C ARG A 251 14.12 -3.57 -23.26
N PRO A 252 13.65 -2.98 -22.16
CA PRO A 252 12.26 -3.16 -21.74
C PRO A 252 11.33 -2.42 -22.69
N THR A 253 10.16 -3.01 -22.94
CA THR A 253 9.05 -2.39 -23.66
C THR A 253 8.21 -1.51 -22.77
N ARG A 254 8.21 -1.78 -21.45
CA ARG A 254 7.53 -0.97 -20.44
C ARG A 254 8.37 -0.85 -19.18
N VAL A 255 8.41 0.35 -18.62
CA VAL A 255 9.01 0.68 -17.32
C VAL A 255 7.91 1.27 -16.45
N GLU A 256 7.57 0.61 -15.36
CA GLU A 256 6.47 1.01 -14.48
C GLU A 256 7.00 1.28 -13.08
N PHE A 257 7.11 2.56 -12.73
CA PHE A 257 7.42 2.99 -11.38
C PHE A 257 6.18 2.87 -10.49
N ASN A 258 6.37 2.39 -9.25
CA ASN A 258 5.28 2.10 -8.31
C ASN A 258 4.23 1.14 -8.89
N TYR A 259 4.70 0.05 -9.50
CA TYR A 259 3.87 -0.94 -10.20
C TYR A 259 2.69 -1.42 -9.35
N ARG A 260 1.48 -1.40 -9.92
CA ARG A 260 0.20 -1.73 -9.26
C ARG A 260 -0.11 -0.90 -8.01
N HIS A 261 0.35 0.36 -7.99
CA HIS A 261 0.17 1.25 -6.85
C HIS A 261 0.66 0.64 -5.53
N ALA A 262 1.79 -0.08 -5.58
CA ALA A 262 2.35 -0.82 -4.45
C ALA A 262 2.62 0.04 -3.20
N VAL A 263 2.85 1.34 -3.39
CA VAL A 263 3.09 2.34 -2.35
C VAL A 263 2.06 3.46 -2.46
N LEU A 264 1.47 3.83 -1.32
CA LEU A 264 0.62 5.01 -1.20
C LEU A 264 1.47 6.27 -1.41
N ALA A 265 1.35 6.91 -2.58
CA ALA A 265 2.16 8.06 -2.94
C ALA A 265 1.49 8.89 -4.06
N LYS A 266 1.89 10.16 -4.15
CA LYS A 266 1.66 10.99 -5.35
C LYS A 266 2.80 10.72 -6.33
N ILE A 267 2.49 10.37 -7.57
CA ILE A 267 3.49 10.21 -8.64
C ILE A 267 3.34 11.37 -9.62
N ARG A 268 4.41 12.13 -9.84
CA ARG A 268 4.39 13.38 -10.62
C ARG A 268 5.48 13.43 -11.68
#